data_AF-C8W6H0-F1
#
_entry.id   AF-C8W6H0-F1
#
_cell.length_a   1.000
_cell.length_b   1.000
_cell.length_c   1.000
_cell.angle_alpha   90.00
_cell.angle_beta   90.00
_cell.angle_gamma   90.00
#
_symmetry.space_group_name_H-M   'P 1'
#
loop_
_entity.id
_entity.type
_entity.pdbx_description
1 polymer ?
#
loop_
_entity_poly.entity_id
_entity_poly.type
_entity_poly.pdbx_seq_one_letter_code
_entity_poly.pdbx_strand_id
1 'polypeptide(L)'
;MEIDVSWNGWKKMLGRAVDAVESIGASEDTIDSAAYHVGNFLSKNVDPANREQCLLKEMWDEAGSQERRVIASVVVRLADKEDRGNL
;
A
#
# COMPACT_ATOMS: atom_id res chain seq x y z
N MET A 1 -9.17 1.30 17.29
CA MET A 1 -7.98 0.63 16.72
C MET A 1 -7.06 1.74 16.29
N GLU A 2 -5.90 1.86 16.93
CA GLU A 2 -4.93 2.91 16.64
C GLU A 2 -4.24 2.54 15.31
N ILE A 3 -4.30 3.44 14.32
CA ILE A 3 -3.56 3.24 13.06
C ILE A 3 -2.10 3.55 13.40
N ASP A 4 -1.27 2.53 13.47
CA ASP A 4 0.18 2.71 13.55
C ASP A 4 0.65 3.34 12.22
N VAL A 5 0.90 4.64 12.25
CA VAL A 5 1.39 5.43 11.10
C VAL A 5 2.87 5.20 10.82
N SER A 6 3.56 4.34 11.58
CA SER A 6 4.91 3.91 11.24
C SER A 6 4.93 3.19 9.89
N TRP A 7 6.08 3.18 9.24
CA TRP A 7 6.29 2.43 8.00
C TRP A 7 5.89 0.95 8.13
N ASN A 8 6.20 0.34 9.27
CA ASN A 8 5.87 -1.06 9.55
C ASN A 8 4.37 -1.26 9.81
N GLY A 9 3.72 -0.35 10.53
CA GLY A 9 2.28 -0.37 10.74
C GLY A 9 1.51 -0.24 9.43
N TRP A 10 1.96 0.66 8.55
CA TRP A 10 1.39 0.85 7.22
C TRP A 10 1.53 -0.38 6.33
N LYS A 11 2.71 -1.02 6.28
CA LYS A 11 2.92 -2.28 5.55
C LYS A 11 1.99 -3.39 6.07
N LYS A 12 1.85 -3.55 7.39
CA LYS A 12 0.92 -4.52 7.99
C LYS A 12 -0.53 -4.26 7.62
N MET A 13 -0.96 -3.00 7.60
CA MET A 13 -2.31 -2.63 7.16
C MET A 13 -2.56 -3.01 5.71
N LEU A 14 -1.58 -2.76 4.83
CA LEU A 14 -1.66 -3.12 3.41
C LEU A 14 -1.66 -4.63 3.19
N GLY A 15 -0.78 -5.38 3.88
CA GLY A 15 -0.76 -6.85 3.80
C GLY A 15 -2.11 -7.44 4.14
N ARG A 16 -2.72 -7.04 5.26
CA ARG A 16 -4.07 -7.46 5.64
C ARG A 16 -5.15 -7.11 4.62
N ALA A 17 -5.04 -5.95 3.97
CA ALA A 17 -5.97 -5.56 2.92
C ALA A 17 -5.83 -6.43 1.66
N VAL A 18 -4.59 -6.80 1.31
CA VAL A 18 -4.29 -7.71 0.20
C VAL A 18 -4.82 -9.12 0.49
N ASP A 19 -4.54 -9.66 1.68
CA ASP A 19 -5.05 -10.98 2.09
C ASP A 19 -6.58 -11.04 2.07
N ALA A 20 -7.23 -9.96 2.51
CA ALA A 20 -8.68 -9.85 2.49
C ALA A 20 -9.22 -9.93 1.05
N VAL A 21 -8.55 -9.31 0.07
CA VAL A 21 -8.96 -9.36 -1.34
C VAL A 21 -8.62 -10.72 -1.98
N GLU A 22 -7.43 -11.29 -1.71
CA GLU A 22 -7.07 -12.63 -2.21
C GLU A 22 -8.04 -13.71 -1.71
N SER A 23 -8.52 -13.61 -0.47
CA SER A 23 -9.49 -14.55 0.10
C SER A 23 -10.86 -14.54 -0.59
N ILE A 24 -11.18 -13.47 -1.33
CA ILE A 24 -12.46 -13.28 -2.02
C ILE A 24 -12.36 -13.70 -3.51
N GLY A 25 -11.14 -13.89 -4.03
CA GLY A 25 -10.85 -14.40 -5.38
C GLY A 25 -9.78 -13.57 -6.09
N ALA A 26 -8.65 -14.20 -6.43
CA ALA A 26 -7.50 -13.54 -7.05
C ALA A 26 -7.77 -13.18 -8.54
N SER A 27 -7.88 -11.88 -8.84
CA SER A 27 -7.94 -11.33 -10.21
C SER A 27 -7.13 -10.03 -10.29
N GLU A 28 -7.05 -9.42 -11.49
CA GLU A 28 -6.50 -8.05 -11.67
C GLU A 28 -7.10 -7.01 -10.70
N ASP A 29 -8.29 -7.29 -10.15
CA ASP A 29 -8.95 -6.48 -9.13
C ASP A 29 -8.11 -6.31 -7.86
N THR A 30 -7.21 -7.25 -7.54
CA THR A 30 -6.31 -7.14 -6.38
C THR A 30 -5.34 -5.97 -6.53
N ILE A 31 -4.80 -5.75 -7.73
CA ILE A 31 -3.85 -4.66 -7.98
C ILE A 31 -4.58 -3.32 -7.99
N ASP A 32 -5.77 -3.25 -8.58
CA ASP A 32 -6.55 -2.02 -8.63
C ASP A 32 -7.11 -1.63 -7.26
N SER A 33 -7.56 -2.62 -6.49
CA SER A 33 -7.99 -2.42 -5.11
C SER A 33 -6.82 -1.97 -4.24
N ALA A 34 -5.65 -2.59 -4.39
CA ALA A 34 -4.45 -2.13 -3.69
C ALA A 34 -4.03 -0.71 -4.10
N ALA A 35 -4.08 -0.37 -5.39
CA ALA A 35 -3.78 0.98 -5.86
C ALA A 35 -4.74 2.02 -5.27
N TYR A 36 -6.04 1.67 -5.18
CA TYR A 36 -7.03 2.49 -4.49
C TYR A 36 -6.66 2.68 -3.01
N HIS A 37 -6.29 1.62 -2.30
CA HIS A 37 -5.92 1.70 -0.89
C HIS A 37 -4.62 2.49 -0.64
N VAL A 38 -3.60 2.30 -1.47
CA VAL A 38 -2.35 3.06 -1.43
C VAL A 38 -2.62 4.54 -1.69
N GLY A 39 -3.34 4.86 -2.77
CA GLY A 39 -3.70 6.24 -3.10
C GLY A 39 -4.56 6.90 -2.03
N ASN A 40 -5.53 6.18 -1.45
CA ASN A 40 -6.40 6.67 -0.38
C ASN A 40 -5.62 6.90 0.93
N PHE A 41 -4.66 6.04 1.26
CA PHE A 41 -3.78 6.24 2.41
C PHE A 41 -2.88 7.46 2.20
N LEU A 42 -2.27 7.58 1.03
CA LEU A 42 -1.40 8.71 0.68
C LEU A 42 -2.17 10.04 0.59
N SER A 43 -3.44 10.02 0.20
CA SER A 43 -4.26 11.24 0.10
C SER A 43 -4.87 11.69 1.44
N LYS A 44 -5.21 10.74 2.32
CA LYS A 44 -5.83 11.04 3.63
C LYS A 44 -4.82 11.42 4.70
N ASN A 45 -3.58 10.95 4.60
CA ASN A 45 -2.53 11.38 5.51
C ASN A 45 -1.94 12.70 4.99
N VAL A 46 -2.50 13.80 5.52
CA VAL A 46 -2.13 15.18 5.18
C VAL A 46 -0.64 15.46 5.45
N ASP A 47 -0.02 14.68 6.34
CA ASP A 47 1.42 14.69 6.58
C ASP A 47 1.90 13.23 6.62
N PRO A 48 2.73 12.78 5.67
CA PRO A 48 3.32 11.45 5.75
C PRO A 48 4.17 11.39 7.01
N ALA A 49 3.82 10.49 7.94
CA ALA A 49 4.38 10.50 9.29
C ALA A 49 5.89 10.13 9.34
N ASN A 50 6.46 9.70 8.20
CA ASN A 50 7.86 9.36 8.04
C ASN A 50 8.36 9.59 6.60
N ARG A 51 9.69 9.55 6.45
CA ARG A 51 10.40 9.87 5.21
C ARG A 51 10.08 8.88 4.09
N GLU A 52 9.82 7.62 4.40
CA GLU A 52 9.43 6.58 3.45
C GLU A 52 8.06 6.87 2.82
N GLN A 53 7.09 7.28 3.66
CA GLN A 53 5.77 7.70 3.19
C GLN A 53 5.84 9.01 2.39
N CYS A 54 6.69 9.97 2.77
CA CYS A 54 6.92 11.19 1.98
C CYS A 54 7.44 10.86 0.59
N LEU A 55 8.50 10.04 0.50
CA LEU A 55 9.07 9.64 -0.78
C LEU A 55 8.02 8.95 -1.66
N LEU A 56 7.23 8.05 -1.09
CA LEU A 56 6.18 7.37 -1.84
C LEU A 56 5.08 8.33 -2.30
N LYS A 57 4.73 9.34 -1.48
CA LYS A 57 3.77 10.37 -1.85
C LYS A 57 4.26 11.20 -3.03
N GLU A 58 5.50 11.66 -2.98
CA GLU A 58 6.13 12.42 -4.08
C GLU A 58 6.16 11.59 -5.37
N MET A 59 6.58 10.32 -5.31
CA MET A 59 6.56 9.42 -6.46
C MET A 59 5.14 9.21 -7.01
N TRP A 60 4.15 9.09 -6.13
CA TRP A 60 2.74 8.89 -6.51
C TRP A 60 2.14 10.12 -7.18
N ASP A 61 2.47 11.32 -6.71
CA ASP A 61 1.95 12.57 -7.23
C ASP A 61 2.47 12.85 -8.65
N GLU A 62 3.74 12.56 -8.91
CA GLU A 62 4.37 12.70 -10.23
C GLU A 62 4.00 11.58 -11.22
N ALA A 63 3.58 10.42 -10.72
CA ALA A 63 3.27 9.25 -11.54
C ALA A 63 1.94 9.38 -12.33
N GLY A 64 1.98 8.98 -13.61
CA GLY A 64 0.79 8.74 -14.42
C GLY A 64 0.02 7.48 -14.00
N SER A 65 -1.15 7.24 -14.59
CA SER A 65 -2.04 6.13 -14.19
C SER A 65 -1.37 4.75 -14.22
N GLN A 66 -0.56 4.47 -15.26
CA GLN A 66 0.12 3.19 -15.40
C GLN A 66 1.25 3.05 -14.38
N GLU A 67 2.00 4.12 -14.11
CA GLU A 67 3.09 4.14 -13.13
C GLU A 67 2.54 3.99 -11.70
N ARG A 68 1.41 4.63 -11.38
CA ARG A 68 0.70 4.42 -10.09
C ARG A 68 0.30 2.96 -9.89
N ARG A 69 -0.15 2.28 -10.94
CA ARG A 69 -0.46 0.83 -10.89
C ARG A 69 0.79 -0.01 -10.60
N VAL A 70 1.93 0.36 -11.20
CA VAL A 70 3.23 -0.28 -10.92
C VAL A 70 3.69 -0.03 -9.49
N ILE A 71 3.62 1.22 -9.01
CA ILE A 71 3.98 1.60 -7.63
C ILE A 71 3.13 0.80 -6.64
N ALA A 72 1.81 0.78 -6.83
CA ALA A 72 0.89 0.00 -6.00
C ALA A 72 1.25 -1.49 -5.98
N SER A 73 1.51 -2.07 -7.16
CA SER A 73 1.90 -3.47 -7.29
C SER A 73 3.20 -3.81 -6.55
N VAL A 74 4.20 -2.92 -6.58
CA VAL A 74 5.46 -3.08 -5.83
C VAL A 74 5.22 -2.98 -4.33
N VAL A 75 4.45 -1.98 -3.90
CA VAL A 75 4.12 -1.75 -2.48
C VAL A 75 3.38 -2.95 -1.88
N VAL A 76 2.43 -3.54 -2.61
CA VAL A 76 1.73 -4.78 -2.23
C VAL A 76 2.69 -5.92 -2.00
N ARG A 77 3.58 -6.20 -2.97
CA ARG A 77 4.56 -7.28 -2.83
C ARG A 77 5.53 -7.03 -1.66
N LEU A 78 5.84 -5.77 -1.38
CA LEU A 78 6.70 -5.39 -0.27
C LEU A 78 6.01 -5.61 1.07
N ALA A 79 4.71 -5.32 1.18
CA ALA A 79 3.89 -5.59 2.35
C ALA A 79 3.68 -7.10 2.59
N ASP A 80 3.33 -7.87 1.55
CA ASP A 80 3.16 -9.33 1.61
C ASP A 80 4.46 -10.03 2.03
N LYS A 81 5.61 -9.58 1.50
CA LYS A 81 6.91 -10.13 1.89
C LYS A 81 7.23 -9.91 3.37
N GLU A 82 6.84 -8.78 3.95
CA GLU A 82 7.04 -8.54 5.39
C GLU A 82 6.11 -9.35 6.28
N ASP A 83 4.89 -9.63 5.85
CA ASP A 83 3.97 -10.46 6.61
C ASP A 83 4.46 -11.91 6.66
N ARG A 84 4.85 -12.47 5.50
CA ARG A 84 5.41 -13.82 5.38
C ARG A 84 6.79 -13.99 6.03
N GLY A 85 7.55 -12.91 6.17
CA GLY A 85 8.86 -12.91 6.83
C GLY A 85 8.81 -12.84 8.35
N ASN A 86 7.62 -12.63 8.95
CA ASN A 86 7.39 -12.61 10.40
C ASN A 86 6.68 -13.87 10.92
N LEU A 87 6.62 -14.94 10.10
CA LEU A 87 6.15 -16.29 10.46
C LEU A 87 7.34 -17.23 10.73
#